data_AF-A0A971GIP2-F1
#
_entry.id   AF-A0A971GIP2-F1
#
_cell.length_a   1.000
_cell.length_b   1.000
_cell.length_c   1.000
_cell.angle_alpha   90.00
_cell.angle_beta   90.00
_cell.angle_gamma   90.00
#
_symmetry.space_group_name_H-M   'P 1'
#
loop_
_entity.id
_entity.type
_entity.pdbx_description
1 polymer ?
#
loop_
_entity_poly.entity_id
_entity_poly.type
_entity_poly.pdbx_seq_one_letter_code
_entity_poly.pdbx_strand_id
1 'polypeptide(L)'
;MKPEGSCPGICARCSTIYGSCCVVYGDNDAHNTVVSREEALLIASVSSCPGSDLFMTESNTEAFIKRTGSIFPDRPEDVVRVFPLNGEHTSLSVDCFGRCTLLGSEGCVLGHGEKPLFCRIYPFWFINGILVTFNNDRCLALQQTPDPAELMVLFGVDEPGLREIYDEILLKWFGVKPENK
;
A
#
# COMPACT_ATOMS: atom_id res chain seq x y z
N MET A 1 8.55 -28.00 -8.39
CA MET A 1 9.99 -27.65 -8.52
C MET A 1 10.07 -26.35 -9.31
N LYS A 2 10.33 -25.21 -8.66
CA LYS A 2 10.68 -23.97 -9.38
C LYS A 2 12.16 -24.07 -9.77
N PRO A 3 12.57 -23.61 -10.97
CA PRO A 3 13.94 -23.77 -11.44
C PRO A 3 14.90 -22.91 -10.60
N GLU A 4 16.01 -23.52 -10.19
CA GLU A 4 17.16 -22.82 -9.62
C GLU A 4 17.72 -21.85 -10.69
N GLY A 5 17.83 -20.56 -10.35
CA GLY A 5 18.41 -19.54 -11.23
C GLY A 5 17.47 -18.41 -11.71
N SER A 6 16.25 -18.27 -11.19
CA SER A 6 15.44 -17.08 -11.48
C SER A 6 16.07 -15.85 -10.84
N CYS A 7 16.43 -14.85 -11.66
CA CYS A 7 16.77 -13.52 -11.15
C CYS A 7 15.62 -13.05 -10.23
N PRO A 8 15.91 -12.58 -8.99
CA PRO A 8 14.86 -12.11 -8.10
C PRO A 8 14.05 -11.02 -8.80
N GLY A 9 12.72 -11.13 -8.74
CA GLY A 9 11.82 -10.12 -9.27
C GLY A 9 12.15 -8.74 -8.70
N ILE A 10 11.74 -7.66 -9.38
CA ILE A 10 12.19 -6.31 -9.02
C ILE A 10 11.92 -5.93 -7.55
N CYS A 11 10.85 -6.46 -6.95
CA CYS A 11 10.54 -6.25 -5.53
C CYS A 11 11.52 -6.95 -4.58
N ALA A 12 12.02 -8.15 -4.91
CA ALA A 12 13.04 -8.85 -4.14
C ALA A 12 14.43 -8.20 -4.31
N ARG A 13 14.71 -7.62 -5.48
CA ARG A 13 15.89 -6.74 -5.65
C ARG A 13 15.74 -5.46 -4.83
N CYS A 14 14.56 -4.85 -4.86
CA CYS A 14 14.23 -3.64 -4.10
C CYS A 14 14.35 -3.87 -2.59
N SER A 15 13.95 -5.03 -2.06
CA SER A 15 14.09 -5.36 -0.64
C SER A 15 15.55 -5.41 -0.19
N THR A 16 16.46 -5.86 -1.06
CA THR A 16 17.90 -5.90 -0.77
C THR A 16 18.54 -4.50 -0.80
N ILE A 17 18.13 -3.64 -1.74
CA ILE A 17 18.75 -2.32 -1.95
C ILE A 17 18.15 -1.26 -1.01
N TYR A 18 16.81 -1.22 -0.92
CA TYR A 18 16.05 -0.16 -0.26
C TYR A 18 15.09 -0.70 0.79
N GLY A 19 15.24 -1.93 1.27
CA GLY A 19 14.34 -2.52 2.27
C GLY A 19 12.93 -2.88 1.75
N SER A 20 12.55 -2.41 0.55
CA SER A 20 11.23 -2.48 -0.13
C SER A 20 10.27 -1.35 0.26
N CYS A 21 9.14 -1.24 -0.47
CA CYS A 21 8.04 -0.34 -0.11
C CYS A 21 7.42 -0.68 1.26
N CYS A 22 7.77 -1.81 1.85
CA CYS A 22 7.32 -2.27 3.16
C CYS A 22 8.21 -1.75 4.32
N VAL A 23 9.07 -0.76 4.08
CA VAL A 23 9.95 -0.17 5.11
C VAL A 23 9.66 1.31 5.28
N VAL A 24 9.42 1.72 6.53
CA VAL A 24 9.22 3.09 6.99
C VAL A 24 10.57 3.69 7.36
N TYR A 25 10.93 4.81 6.74
CA TYR A 25 12.19 5.52 7.02
C TYR A 25 11.93 6.78 7.85
N GLY A 26 11.83 6.59 9.17
CA GLY A 26 11.66 7.66 10.15
C GLY A 26 10.21 8.15 10.31
N ASP A 27 10.01 9.07 11.25
CA ASP A 27 8.69 9.46 11.77
C ASP A 27 7.75 10.12 10.75
N ASN A 28 8.29 10.58 9.61
CA ASN A 28 7.53 11.22 8.54
C ASN A 28 7.13 10.26 7.40
N ASP A 29 7.73 9.08 7.33
CA ASP A 29 7.45 8.04 6.32
C ASP A 29 6.42 7.02 6.85
N ALA A 30 5.38 7.50 7.54
CA ALA A 30 4.29 6.63 8.00
C ALA A 30 3.79 5.78 6.82
N HIS A 31 3.67 4.49 7.06
CA HIS A 31 3.04 3.59 6.10
C HIS A 31 1.61 4.10 5.89
N ASN A 32 1.30 4.64 4.70
CA ASN A 32 -0.08 4.97 4.34
C ASN A 32 -0.92 3.67 4.11
N THR A 33 -0.54 2.56 4.74
CA THR A 33 -1.27 1.30 4.71
C THR A 33 -2.34 1.34 5.78
N VAL A 34 -3.34 2.21 5.63
CA VAL A 34 -4.56 2.07 6.41
C VAL A 34 -5.20 0.74 6.01
N VAL A 35 -5.55 -0.07 7.01
CA VAL A 35 -6.13 -1.39 6.83
C VAL A 35 -7.58 -1.35 7.32
N SER A 36 -8.52 -1.72 6.45
CA SER A 36 -9.92 -1.88 6.82
C SER A 36 -10.09 -3.07 7.78
N ARG A 37 -11.21 -3.12 8.51
CA ARG A 37 -11.51 -4.25 9.39
C ARG A 37 -11.55 -5.58 8.64
N GLU A 38 -12.12 -5.58 7.44
CA GLU A 38 -12.23 -6.75 6.58
C GLU A 38 -10.85 -7.23 6.11
N GLU A 39 -9.97 -6.30 5.73
CA GLU A 39 -8.59 -6.61 5.36
C GLU A 39 -7.83 -7.19 6.55
N ALA A 40 -7.98 -6.61 7.74
CA ALA A 40 -7.34 -7.12 8.95
C ALA A 40 -7.80 -8.55 9.29
N LEU A 41 -9.10 -8.83 9.16
CA LEU A 41 -9.65 -10.17 9.36
C LEU A 41 -9.12 -11.17 8.32
N LEU A 42 -9.05 -10.78 7.04
CA LEU A 42 -8.51 -11.62 5.98
C LEU A 42 -7.03 -11.94 6.25
N ILE A 43 -6.21 -10.92 6.49
CA ILE A 43 -4.78 -11.05 6.76
C ILE A 43 -4.55 -11.95 7.97
N ALA A 44 -5.27 -11.73 9.08
CA ALA A 44 -5.17 -12.56 10.28
C ALA A 44 -5.52 -14.04 10.01
N SER A 45 -6.44 -14.33 9.09
CA SER A 45 -6.87 -15.70 8.76
C SER A 45 -5.84 -16.49 7.94
N VAL A 46 -4.97 -15.79 7.19
CA VAL A 46 -3.97 -16.41 6.30
C VAL A 46 -2.54 -16.30 6.86
N SER A 47 -2.31 -15.37 7.79
CA SER A 47 -1.03 -15.21 8.47
C SER A 47 -0.82 -16.31 9.51
N SER A 48 0.38 -16.88 9.54
CA SER A 48 0.80 -17.79 10.62
C SER A 48 1.23 -17.06 11.91
N CYS A 49 1.16 -15.72 11.92
CA CYS A 49 1.53 -14.88 13.06
C CYS A 49 0.31 -14.67 13.99
N PRO A 50 0.51 -14.60 15.33
CA PRO A 50 -0.54 -14.20 16.25
C PRO A 50 -1.07 -12.80 15.90
N GLY A 51 -2.39 -12.63 15.85
CA GLY A 51 -3.02 -11.42 15.32
C GLY A 51 -2.65 -10.09 15.98
N SER A 52 -2.12 -10.09 17.21
CA SER A 52 -1.65 -8.87 17.90
C SER A 52 -0.39 -8.25 17.29
N ASP A 53 0.39 -9.03 16.54
CA ASP A 53 1.70 -8.60 16.03
C ASP A 53 1.64 -8.13 14.57
N LEU A 54 0.45 -8.20 13.97
CA LEU A 54 0.21 -7.87 12.56
C LEU A 54 -0.29 -6.46 12.34
N PHE A 55 -0.97 -5.90 13.34
CA PHE A 55 -1.62 -4.61 13.24
C PHE A 55 -1.29 -3.74 14.43
N MET A 56 -1.23 -2.43 14.19
CA MET A 56 -1.10 -1.42 15.23
C MET A 56 -2.18 -0.36 15.05
N THR A 57 -2.56 0.25 16.16
CA THR A 57 -3.46 1.41 16.17
C THR A 57 -2.61 2.67 16.25
N GLU A 58 -2.81 3.57 15.29
CA GLU A 58 -2.08 4.82 15.18
C GLU A 58 -3.02 6.01 15.35
N SER A 59 -2.59 7.04 16.06
CA SER A 59 -3.35 8.28 16.16
C SER A 59 -3.32 9.05 14.84
N ASN A 60 -4.46 9.61 14.45
CA ASN A 60 -4.58 10.51 13.31
C ASN A 60 -3.93 11.86 13.67
N THR A 61 -2.67 12.03 13.27
CA THR A 61 -1.93 13.29 13.42
C THR A 61 -2.22 14.24 12.26
N GLU A 62 -1.93 15.54 12.43
CA GLU A 62 -2.01 16.52 11.33
C GLU A 62 -1.13 16.11 10.13
N ALA A 63 0.06 15.57 10.41
CA ALA A 63 0.98 15.09 9.39
C ALA A 63 0.39 13.91 8.60
N PHE A 64 -0.25 12.96 9.28
CA PHE A 64 -0.96 11.85 8.64
C PHE A 64 -2.10 12.35 7.76
N ILE A 65 -3.00 13.18 8.30
CA ILE A 65 -4.15 13.71 7.55
C ILE A 65 -3.70 14.49 6.31
N LYS A 66 -2.66 15.32 6.45
CA LYS A 66 -2.09 16.07 5.31
C LYS A 66 -1.52 15.14 4.23
N ARG A 67 -0.78 14.09 4.62
CA ARG A 67 -0.23 13.11 3.67
C ARG A 67 -1.34 12.32 2.97
N THR A 68 -2.31 11.80 3.72
CA THR A 68 -3.47 11.11 3.16
C THR A 68 -4.28 12.03 2.24
N GLY A 69 -4.44 13.31 2.60
CA GLY A 69 -5.07 14.31 1.74
C GLY A 69 -4.32 14.55 0.43
N SER A 70 -2.98 14.44 0.43
CA SER A 70 -2.20 14.64 -0.80
C SER A 70 -2.40 13.55 -1.84
N ILE A 71 -2.78 12.33 -1.42
CA ILE A 71 -3.13 11.25 -2.34
C ILE A 71 -4.62 11.28 -2.72
N PHE A 72 -5.47 12.05 -2.03
CA PHE A 72 -6.87 12.28 -2.41
C PHE A 72 -7.19 13.78 -2.58
N PRO A 73 -6.53 14.47 -3.53
CA PRO A 73 -6.66 15.93 -3.67
C PRO A 73 -8.06 16.40 -4.06
N ASP A 74 -8.87 15.52 -4.64
CA ASP A 74 -10.27 15.72 -5.01
C ASP A 74 -11.25 15.45 -3.85
N ARG A 75 -10.75 14.92 -2.71
CA ARG A 75 -11.59 14.51 -1.57
C ARG A 75 -11.04 14.94 -0.20
N PRO A 76 -10.61 16.20 -0.02
CA PRO A 76 -10.04 16.63 1.26
C PRO A 76 -11.04 16.52 2.42
N GLU A 77 -12.32 16.78 2.17
CA GLU A 77 -13.39 16.68 3.17
C GLU A 77 -13.65 15.24 3.60
N ASP A 78 -13.61 14.28 2.66
CA ASP A 78 -13.78 12.86 2.97
C ASP A 78 -12.62 12.34 3.83
N VAL A 79 -11.38 12.76 3.55
CA VAL A 79 -10.20 12.41 4.34
C VAL A 79 -10.34 12.87 5.78
N VAL A 80 -10.71 14.14 6.01
CA VAL A 80 -10.89 14.67 7.38
C VAL A 80 -12.06 14.01 8.10
N ARG A 81 -13.12 13.66 7.38
CA ARG A 81 -14.30 12.97 7.93
C ARG A 81 -13.97 11.55 8.41
N VAL A 82 -13.19 10.81 7.62
CA VAL A 82 -12.83 9.40 7.92
C VAL A 82 -11.66 9.32 8.89
N PHE A 83 -10.72 10.25 8.78
CA PHE A 83 -9.54 10.34 9.64
C PHE A 83 -9.55 11.65 10.43
N PRO A 84 -10.49 11.82 11.39
CA PRO A 84 -10.54 13.05 12.17
C PRO A 84 -9.29 13.18 13.06
N LEU A 85 -8.85 14.41 13.29
CA LEU A 85 -7.73 14.71 14.19
C LEU A 85 -8.00 14.13 15.59
N ASN A 86 -6.99 13.48 16.18
CA ASN A 86 -7.09 12.74 17.44
C ASN A 86 -8.00 11.50 17.41
N GLY A 87 -8.54 11.14 16.24
CA GLY A 87 -9.05 9.80 15.99
C GLY A 87 -7.91 8.80 15.84
N GLU A 88 -8.24 7.58 15.50
CA GLU A 88 -7.28 6.50 15.30
C GLU A 88 -7.57 5.75 14.00
N HIS A 89 -6.55 5.08 13.47
CA HIS A 89 -6.68 4.15 12.36
C HIS A 89 -5.84 2.90 12.61
N THR A 90 -6.21 1.81 11.93
CA THR A 90 -5.44 0.57 11.93
C THR A 90 -4.44 0.59 10.79
N SER A 91 -3.21 0.21 11.10
CA SER A 91 -2.11 0.07 10.14
C SER A 91 -1.44 -1.29 10.28
N LEU A 92 -0.64 -1.67 9.29
CA LEU A 92 0.23 -2.84 9.41
C LEU A 92 1.33 -2.55 10.42
N SER A 93 1.58 -3.50 11.34
CA SER A 93 2.67 -3.37 12.29
C SER A 93 4.03 -3.35 11.60
N VAL A 94 4.94 -2.56 12.16
CA VAL A 94 6.35 -2.55 11.79
C VAL A 94 7.23 -2.99 12.96
N ASP A 95 8.36 -3.61 12.66
CA ASP A 95 9.37 -3.96 13.68
C ASP A 95 10.17 -2.73 14.13
N CYS A 96 11.09 -2.94 15.08
CA CYS A 96 11.95 -1.86 15.60
C CYS A 96 12.92 -1.26 14.56
N PHE A 97 13.01 -1.85 13.36
CA PHE A 97 13.77 -1.34 12.22
C PHE A 97 12.86 -0.69 11.17
N GLY A 98 11.57 -0.51 11.47
CA GLY A 98 10.59 0.10 10.56
C GLY A 98 10.14 -0.83 9.43
N ARG A 99 10.41 -2.13 9.51
CA ARG A 99 10.01 -3.10 8.48
C ARG A 99 8.64 -3.68 8.81
N CYS A 100 7.73 -3.71 7.85
CA CYS A 100 6.44 -4.39 8.00
C CYS A 100 6.64 -5.82 8.51
N THR A 101 5.86 -6.24 9.51
CA THR A 101 5.99 -7.57 10.13
C THR A 101 5.66 -8.72 9.16
N LEU A 102 5.02 -8.40 8.04
CA LEU A 102 4.72 -9.32 6.93
C LEU A 102 5.81 -9.35 5.84
N LEU A 103 6.96 -8.68 6.05
CA LEU A 103 8.10 -8.71 5.15
C LEU A 103 9.02 -9.91 5.47
N GLY A 104 9.03 -10.92 4.59
CA GLY A 104 9.94 -12.05 4.64
C GLY A 104 11.21 -11.85 3.78
N SER A 105 12.09 -12.86 3.76
CA SER A 105 13.36 -12.82 3.00
C SER A 105 13.15 -12.69 1.49
N GLU A 106 12.06 -13.26 0.97
CA GLU A 106 11.70 -13.23 -0.46
C GLU A 106 10.68 -12.12 -0.81
N GLY A 107 10.41 -11.21 0.13
CA GLY A 107 9.37 -10.19 0.02
C GLY A 107 8.17 -10.46 0.91
N CYS A 108 7.04 -9.81 0.61
CA CYS A 108 5.83 -9.92 1.41
C CYS A 108 5.33 -11.37 1.47
N VAL A 109 5.02 -11.86 2.68
CA VAL A 109 4.55 -13.23 2.91
C VAL A 109 3.10 -13.44 2.48
N LEU A 110 2.34 -12.36 2.26
CA LEU A 110 0.96 -12.41 1.78
C LEU A 110 0.89 -12.64 0.27
N GLY A 111 -0.05 -13.46 -0.15
CA GLY A 111 -0.47 -13.59 -1.53
C GLY A 111 -1.07 -12.28 -2.07
N HIS A 112 -1.08 -12.09 -3.39
CA HIS A 112 -1.52 -10.82 -3.98
C HIS A 112 -2.94 -10.40 -3.55
N GLY A 113 -3.89 -11.34 -3.49
CA GLY A 113 -5.28 -11.07 -3.06
C GLY A 113 -5.47 -10.88 -1.55
N GLU A 114 -4.46 -11.18 -0.75
CA GLU A 114 -4.49 -11.07 0.72
C GLU A 114 -3.86 -9.76 1.21
N LYS A 115 -3.06 -9.12 0.36
CA LYS A 115 -2.44 -7.81 0.65
C LYS A 115 -3.52 -6.74 0.80
N PRO A 116 -3.28 -5.73 1.67
CA PRO A 116 -4.13 -4.54 1.70
C PRO A 116 -4.25 -3.90 0.32
N LEU A 117 -5.38 -3.27 0.03
CA LEU A 117 -5.65 -2.60 -1.25
C LEU A 117 -4.59 -1.57 -1.58
N PHE A 118 -4.14 -0.80 -0.59
CA PHE A 118 -3.04 0.15 -0.79
C PHE A 118 -1.76 -0.55 -1.27
N CYS A 119 -1.42 -1.71 -0.70
CA CYS A 119 -0.28 -2.51 -1.13
C CYS A 119 -0.47 -3.15 -2.52
N ARG A 120 -1.71 -3.38 -2.95
CA ARG A 120 -2.04 -3.97 -4.26
C ARG A 120 -1.98 -2.95 -5.39
N ILE A 121 -2.32 -1.69 -5.12
CA ILE A 121 -2.31 -0.61 -6.12
C ILE A 121 -0.94 0.09 -6.22
N TYR A 122 -0.15 0.12 -5.14
CA TYR A 122 1.18 0.74 -5.14
C TYR A 122 2.09 0.16 -6.25
N PRO A 123 2.81 0.98 -7.03
CA PRO A 123 3.02 2.44 -6.87
C PRO A 123 2.04 3.29 -7.70
N PHE A 124 1.00 2.71 -8.26
CA PHE A 124 0.00 3.40 -9.07
C PHE A 124 -1.04 4.08 -8.20
N TRP A 125 -1.65 5.13 -8.75
CA TRP A 125 -2.74 5.85 -8.11
C TRP A 125 -3.60 6.58 -9.14
N PHE A 126 -4.76 7.10 -8.71
CA PHE A 126 -5.60 7.96 -9.56
C PHE A 126 -5.78 9.33 -8.93
N ILE A 127 -5.55 10.38 -9.73
CA ILE A 127 -5.82 11.76 -9.37
C ILE A 127 -6.75 12.34 -10.43
N ASN A 128 -7.93 12.81 -10.03
CA ASN A 128 -8.96 13.31 -10.96
C ASN A 128 -9.28 12.32 -12.09
N GLY A 129 -9.26 11.02 -11.78
CA GLY A 129 -9.50 9.94 -12.74
C GLY A 129 -8.34 9.64 -13.70
N ILE A 130 -7.20 10.31 -13.56
CA ILE A 130 -5.99 10.07 -14.36
C ILE A 130 -5.05 9.15 -13.59
N LEU A 131 -4.59 8.08 -14.25
CA LEU A 131 -3.57 7.19 -13.71
C LEU A 131 -2.23 7.94 -13.55
N VAL A 132 -1.68 7.89 -12.35
CA VAL A 132 -0.37 8.45 -12.00
C VAL A 132 0.45 7.41 -11.25
N THR A 133 1.76 7.65 -11.15
CA THR A 133 2.66 6.88 -10.28
C THR A 133 3.14 7.75 -9.13
N PHE A 134 3.32 7.16 -7.95
CA PHE A 134 3.94 7.88 -6.85
C PHE A 134 5.39 8.24 -7.18
N ASN A 135 5.85 9.36 -6.64
CA ASN A 135 7.26 9.70 -6.64
C ASN A 135 7.91 9.11 -5.38
N ASN A 136 8.49 7.92 -5.50
CA ASN A 136 9.26 7.28 -4.43
C ASN A 136 10.66 6.95 -4.93
N ASP A 137 11.64 7.74 -4.49
CA ASP A 137 13.05 7.59 -4.83
C ASP A 137 13.69 6.32 -4.26
N ARG A 138 13.00 5.61 -3.36
CA ARG A 138 13.41 4.30 -2.81
C ARG A 138 12.65 3.14 -3.44
N CYS A 139 11.87 3.37 -4.49
CA CYS A 139 11.27 2.30 -5.28
C CYS A 139 12.15 1.96 -6.49
N LEU A 140 12.83 0.81 -6.44
CA LEU A 140 13.69 0.37 -7.54
C LEU A 140 12.95 0.27 -8.89
N ALA A 141 11.66 -0.08 -8.86
CA ALA A 141 10.83 -0.15 -10.07
C ALA A 141 10.60 1.22 -10.71
N LEU A 142 10.27 2.23 -9.91
CA LEU A 142 10.13 3.60 -10.40
C LEU A 142 11.45 4.20 -10.89
N GLN A 143 12.58 3.82 -10.26
CA GLN A 143 13.91 4.25 -10.71
C GLN A 143 14.32 3.65 -12.07
N GLN A 144 13.98 2.39 -12.31
CA GLN A 144 14.37 1.68 -13.54
C GLN A 144 13.37 1.91 -14.68
N THR A 145 12.11 2.14 -14.35
CA THR A 145 10.99 2.21 -15.29
C THR A 145 10.02 3.30 -14.83
N PRO A 146 10.31 4.58 -15.12
CA PRO A 146 9.42 5.68 -14.72
C PRO A 146 8.16 5.78 -15.60
N ASP A 147 8.15 5.15 -16.78
CA ASP A 147 6.99 5.13 -17.67
C ASP A 147 5.87 4.25 -17.09
N PRO A 148 4.65 4.79 -16.85
CA PRO A 148 3.55 4.03 -16.27
C PRO A 148 3.16 2.79 -17.09
N ALA A 149 3.24 2.84 -18.42
CA ALA A 149 2.87 1.70 -19.27
C ALA A 149 3.86 0.54 -19.13
N GLU A 150 5.16 0.81 -19.20
CA GLU A 150 6.18 -0.21 -18.91
C GLU A 150 6.12 -0.73 -17.47
N LEU A 151 5.79 0.14 -16.51
CA LEU A 151 5.63 -0.26 -15.11
C LEU A 151 4.44 -1.22 -14.93
N MET A 152 3.32 -0.97 -15.62
CA MET A 152 2.16 -1.88 -15.61
C MET A 152 2.53 -3.27 -16.16
N VAL A 153 3.30 -3.32 -17.26
CA VAL A 153 3.83 -4.57 -17.81
C VAL A 153 4.71 -5.29 -16.79
N LEU A 154 5.58 -4.55 -16.10
CA LEU A 154 6.49 -5.09 -15.08
C LEU A 154 5.76 -5.71 -13.89
N PHE A 155 4.66 -5.09 -13.45
CA PHE A 155 3.83 -5.59 -12.35
C PHE A 155 2.74 -6.58 -12.80
N GLY A 156 2.56 -6.77 -14.11
CA GLY A 156 1.53 -7.66 -14.67
C GLY A 156 0.11 -7.16 -14.37
N VAL A 157 -0.09 -5.84 -14.39
CA VAL A 157 -1.37 -5.17 -14.12
C VAL A 157 -1.79 -4.35 -15.34
N ASP A 158 -3.05 -3.94 -15.38
CA ASP A 158 -3.59 -3.01 -16.36
C ASP A 158 -4.40 -1.88 -15.69
N GLU A 159 -4.68 -0.82 -16.45
CA GLU A 159 -5.41 0.34 -15.92
C GLU A 159 -6.83 -0.02 -15.42
N PRO A 160 -7.62 -0.87 -16.09
CA PRO A 160 -8.92 -1.31 -15.56
C PRO A 160 -8.81 -2.03 -14.21
N GLY A 161 -7.87 -2.96 -14.04
CA GLY A 161 -7.67 -3.66 -12.77
C GLY A 161 -7.18 -2.73 -11.66
N LEU A 162 -6.29 -1.77 -11.98
CA LEU A 162 -5.89 -0.73 -11.03
C LEU A 162 -7.05 0.17 -10.63
N ARG A 163 -7.94 0.48 -11.59
CA ARG A 163 -9.14 1.28 -11.36
C ARG A 163 -10.11 0.57 -10.43
N GLU A 164 -10.32 -0.74 -10.60
CA GLU A 164 -11.14 -1.54 -9.70
C GLU A 164 -10.62 -1.50 -8.25
N ILE A 165 -9.29 -1.63 -8.07
CA ILE A 165 -8.67 -1.53 -6.74
C ILE A 165 -8.88 -0.13 -6.14
N TYR A 166 -8.71 0.93 -6.94
CA TYR A 166 -8.91 2.30 -6.49
C TYR A 166 -10.36 2.57 -6.07
N ASP A 167 -11.33 2.10 -6.87
CA ASP A 167 -12.75 2.24 -6.53
C ASP A 167 -13.11 1.43 -5.28
N GLU A 168 -12.48 0.26 -5.05
CA GLU A 168 -12.62 -0.50 -3.81
C GLU A 168 -12.07 0.26 -2.59
N ILE A 169 -10.94 0.97 -2.75
CA ILE A 169 -10.39 1.86 -1.72
C ILE A 169 -11.39 2.97 -1.39
N LEU A 170 -11.92 3.66 -2.41
CA LEU A 170 -12.91 4.72 -2.20
C LEU A 170 -14.17 4.23 -1.49
N LEU A 171 -14.63 3.03 -1.84
CA LEU A 171 -15.78 2.40 -1.19
C LEU A 171 -15.48 2.06 0.27
N LYS A 172 -14.35 1.38 0.54
CA LYS A 172 -14.04 0.91 1.90
C LYS A 172 -13.65 2.06 2.83
N TRP A 173 -12.95 3.07 2.33
CA TRP A 173 -12.48 4.18 3.16
C TRP A 173 -13.58 5.23 3.32
N PHE A 174 -14.21 5.65 2.21
CA PHE A 174 -15.11 6.81 2.21
C PHE A 174 -16.60 6.46 2.03
N GLY A 175 -16.93 5.20 1.78
CA GLY A 175 -18.31 4.77 1.48
C GLY A 175 -18.78 5.19 0.08
N VAL A 176 -17.86 5.56 -0.81
CA VAL A 176 -18.17 6.08 -2.15
C VAL A 176 -18.30 4.91 -3.11
N LYS A 177 -19.46 4.76 -3.74
CA LYS A 177 -19.68 3.71 -4.74
C LYS A 177 -18.95 4.07 -6.04
N PRO A 178 -18.42 3.07 -6.78
CA PRO A 178 -17.90 3.29 -8.12
C PRO A 178 -18.96 3.98 -8.97
N GLU A 179 -18.56 4.98 -9.76
CA GLU A 179 -19.41 5.51 -10.80
C GLU A 179 -19.49 4.44 -11.90
N ASN A 180 -20.66 3.80 -12.05
CA ASN A 180 -20.90 2.89 -13.16
C ASN A 180 -20.65 3.67 -14.47
N LYS A 181 -19.54 3.40 -15.16
CA LYS A 181 -19.32 3.84 -16.54
C LYS A 181 -19.99 2.88 -17.51
#